data_AF-A0A0D0C687-F1
#
_entry.id   AF-A0A0D0C687-F1
#
_cell.length_a   1.000
_cell.length_b   1.000
_cell.length_c   1.000
_cell.angle_alpha   90.00
_cell.angle_beta   90.00
_cell.angle_gamma   90.00
#
_symmetry.space_group_name_H-M   'P 1'
#
loop_
_entity.id
_entity.type
_entity.pdbx_description
1 polymer ?
#
loop_
_entity_poly.entity_id
_entity_poly.type
_entity_poly.pdbx_seq_one_letter_code
_entity_poly.pdbx_strand_id
1 'polypeptide(L)'
;MGMGNSTPVSLNPKDMRSILNTLVGSEAVKRMARYQDRAFNLWAPCVYEEYEHVQNTVYNRLHLPENFPCDSIFSAATFNFGGKVWTFKHRDFLNWAFGWCAITALGRFDHTRSGQLILWELKLVIDFPHASTILIRSAVITHSNTPIHPDDFRTSFTQYTAGPIFQWVQNGCRTEDQF
;
A
#
# COMPACT_ATOMS: atom_id res chain seq x y z
N MET A 1 21.42 -13.79 6.16
CA MET A 1 20.21 -14.59 5.87
C MET A 1 19.01 -13.87 6.49
N GLY A 2 18.04 -13.46 5.69
CA GLY A 2 16.84 -12.78 6.20
C GLY A 2 15.90 -13.77 6.89
N MET A 3 15.33 -13.40 8.03
CA MET A 3 14.33 -14.20 8.76
C MET A 3 12.94 -14.18 8.09
N GLY A 4 12.90 -14.10 6.76
CA GLY A 4 11.66 -14.04 5.98
C GLY A 4 11.04 -15.42 5.77
N ASN A 5 9.76 -15.45 5.39
CA ASN A 5 9.11 -16.69 4.96
C ASN A 5 9.70 -17.16 3.62
N SER A 6 9.75 -18.48 3.39
CA SER A 6 10.21 -19.07 2.13
C SER A 6 9.25 -18.89 0.95
N THR A 7 8.00 -18.52 1.23
CA THR A 7 6.97 -18.21 0.23
C THR A 7 6.14 -17.02 0.70
N PRO A 8 5.39 -16.35 -0.20
CA PRO A 8 4.32 -15.44 0.20
C PRO A 8 3.35 -16.10 1.19
N VAL A 9 2.87 -15.33 2.16
CA VAL A 9 1.92 -15.81 3.18
C VAL A 9 0.88 -14.75 3.48
N SER A 10 -0.30 -15.18 3.92
CA SER A 10 -1.28 -14.29 4.54
C SER A 10 -0.85 -13.94 5.96
N LEU A 11 -0.76 -12.66 6.28
CA LEU A 11 -0.44 -12.22 7.64
C LEU A 11 -1.56 -12.60 8.60
N ASN A 12 -1.22 -13.11 9.79
CA ASN A 12 -2.20 -13.37 10.83
C ASN A 12 -2.39 -12.12 11.72
N PRO A 13 -3.52 -11.39 11.60
CA PRO A 13 -3.72 -10.13 12.32
C PRO A 13 -4.06 -10.31 13.81
N LYS A 14 -4.08 -11.55 14.32
CA LYS A 14 -4.41 -11.90 15.72
C LYS A 14 -5.69 -11.18 16.16
N ASP A 15 -5.61 -10.35 17.20
CA ASP A 15 -6.75 -9.67 17.82
C ASP A 15 -7.43 -8.66 16.90
N MET A 16 -6.74 -8.18 15.84
CA MET A 16 -7.30 -7.22 14.89
C MET A 16 -8.12 -7.87 13.78
N ARG A 17 -8.24 -9.21 13.74
CA ARG A 17 -8.91 -9.94 12.65
C ARG A 17 -10.34 -9.46 12.39
N SER A 18 -11.14 -9.30 13.44
CA SER A 18 -12.54 -8.88 13.32
C SER A 18 -12.65 -7.48 12.68
N ILE A 19 -11.85 -6.54 13.17
CA ILE A 19 -11.83 -5.15 12.68
C ILE A 19 -11.40 -5.12 11.21
N LEU A 20 -10.33 -5.84 10.86
CA LEU A 20 -9.85 -5.90 9.47
C LEU A 20 -10.88 -6.53 8.54
N ASN A 21 -11.54 -7.61 8.95
CA ASN A 21 -12.61 -8.22 8.16
C ASN A 21 -13.78 -7.25 7.92
N THR A 22 -14.16 -6.46 8.93
CA THR A 22 -15.19 -5.42 8.77
C THR A 22 -14.77 -4.33 7.79
N LEU A 23 -13.53 -3.84 7.89
CA LEU A 23 -13.02 -2.81 6.98
C LEU A 23 -12.91 -3.32 5.55
N VAL A 24 -12.30 -4.50 5.38
CA VAL A 24 -12.10 -5.11 4.06
C VAL A 24 -13.45 -5.48 3.42
N GLY A 25 -14.42 -5.90 4.23
CA GLY A 25 -15.79 -6.17 3.79
C GLY A 25 -16.62 -4.92 3.45
N SER A 26 -16.21 -3.74 3.92
CA SER A 26 -16.96 -2.48 3.75
C SER A 26 -16.97 -2.01 2.31
N GLU A 27 -18.16 -1.72 1.80
CA GLU A 27 -18.36 -1.19 0.45
C GLU A 27 -17.61 0.14 0.22
N ALA A 28 -17.52 1.00 1.24
CA ALA A 28 -16.78 2.26 1.15
C ALA A 28 -15.28 2.01 0.92
N VAL A 29 -14.71 1.02 1.62
CA VAL A 29 -13.29 0.67 1.49
C VAL A 29 -13.03 -0.02 0.16
N LYS A 30 -13.89 -0.93 -0.27
CA LYS A 30 -13.80 -1.57 -1.59
C LYS A 30 -13.81 -0.55 -2.73
N ARG A 31 -14.63 0.50 -2.64
CA ARG A 31 -14.63 1.60 -3.61
C ARG A 31 -13.33 2.40 -3.63
N MET A 32 -12.75 2.68 -2.45
CA MET A 32 -11.43 3.31 -2.38
C MET A 32 -10.36 2.40 -3.00
N ALA A 33 -10.39 1.10 -2.71
CA ALA A 33 -9.44 0.15 -3.26
C ALA A 33 -9.55 0.06 -4.79
N ARG A 34 -10.76 -0.05 -5.31
CA ARG A 34 -11.04 -0.01 -6.76
C ARG A 34 -10.55 1.29 -7.38
N TYR A 35 -10.74 2.43 -6.74
CA TYR A 35 -10.24 3.69 -7.26
C TYR A 35 -8.71 3.70 -7.35
N GLN A 36 -8.02 3.25 -6.29
CA GLN A 36 -6.57 3.13 -6.26
C GLN A 36 -6.06 2.21 -7.38
N ASP A 37 -6.70 1.05 -7.55
CA ASP A 37 -6.42 0.07 -8.60
C ASP A 37 -6.55 0.65 -10.00
N ARG A 38 -7.71 1.24 -10.33
CA ARG A 38 -7.96 1.80 -11.66
C ARG A 38 -7.05 3.00 -11.96
N ALA A 39 -6.74 3.82 -10.96
CA ALA A 39 -5.78 4.90 -11.12
C ALA A 39 -4.37 4.36 -11.41
N PHE A 40 -3.95 3.28 -10.76
CA PHE A 40 -2.66 2.67 -11.03
C PHE A 40 -2.57 2.12 -12.45
N ASN A 41 -3.57 1.35 -12.90
CA ASN A 41 -3.63 0.82 -14.26
C ASN A 41 -3.59 1.95 -15.31
N LEU A 42 -4.35 3.03 -15.08
CA LEU A 42 -4.39 4.17 -16.00
C LEU A 42 -3.03 4.85 -16.18
N TRP A 43 -2.29 5.06 -15.09
CA TRP A 43 -1.07 5.87 -15.11
C TRP A 43 0.22 5.07 -15.34
N ALA A 44 0.21 3.76 -15.08
CA ALA A 44 1.38 2.89 -15.23
C ALA A 44 0.99 1.46 -15.70
N PRO A 45 0.36 1.31 -16.88
CA PRO A 45 -0.20 0.04 -17.33
C PRO A 45 0.83 -1.09 -17.42
N CYS A 46 2.04 -0.82 -17.91
CA CYS A 46 3.10 -1.85 -17.99
C CYS A 46 3.56 -2.33 -16.60
N VAL A 47 3.56 -1.46 -15.59
CA VAL A 47 3.88 -1.86 -14.21
C VAL A 47 2.69 -2.64 -13.63
N TYR A 48 1.47 -2.23 -13.95
CA TYR A 48 0.25 -2.93 -13.53
C TYR A 48 0.18 -4.36 -14.10
N GLU A 49 0.55 -4.58 -15.36
CA GLU A 49 0.64 -5.91 -15.99
C GLU A 49 1.57 -6.86 -15.21
N GLU A 50 2.71 -6.35 -14.72
CA GLU A 50 3.61 -7.14 -13.87
C GLU A 50 2.97 -7.49 -12.52
N TYR A 51 2.21 -6.58 -11.91
CA TYR A 51 1.44 -6.89 -10.70
C TYR A 51 0.38 -7.96 -10.97
N GLU A 52 -0.32 -7.88 -12.09
CA GLU A 52 -1.33 -8.87 -12.49
C GLU A 52 -0.71 -10.26 -12.71
N HIS A 53 0.42 -10.32 -13.42
CA HIS A 53 1.17 -11.56 -13.60
C HIS A 53 1.57 -12.19 -12.24
N VAL A 54 2.12 -11.37 -11.34
CA VAL A 54 2.57 -11.81 -10.02
C VAL A 54 1.41 -12.25 -9.14
N GLN A 55 0.33 -11.47 -9.06
CA GLN A 55 -0.85 -11.80 -8.26
C GLN A 55 -1.49 -13.11 -8.74
N ASN A 56 -1.70 -13.26 -10.06
CA ASN A 56 -2.25 -14.48 -10.64
C ASN A 56 -1.37 -15.70 -10.37
N THR A 57 -0.04 -15.55 -10.47
CA THR A 57 0.89 -16.64 -10.18
C THR A 57 0.84 -17.05 -8.70
N VAL A 58 0.85 -16.09 -7.78
CA VAL A 58 0.74 -16.35 -6.33
C VAL A 58 -0.59 -17.02 -6.00
N TYR A 59 -1.71 -16.53 -6.56
CA TYR A 59 -3.03 -17.12 -6.35
C TYR A 59 -3.09 -18.57 -6.83
N ASN A 60 -2.66 -18.84 -8.07
CA ASN A 60 -2.71 -20.18 -8.65
C ASN A 60 -1.78 -21.18 -7.94
N ARG A 61 -0.68 -20.71 -7.33
CA ARG A 61 0.27 -21.58 -6.64
C ARG A 61 -0.09 -21.83 -5.19
N LEU A 62 -0.56 -20.81 -4.47
CA LEU A 62 -0.68 -20.84 -3.02
C LEU A 62 -2.13 -20.70 -2.53
N HIS A 63 -3.06 -20.30 -3.40
CA HIS A 63 -4.48 -20.10 -3.07
C HIS A 63 -4.68 -19.16 -1.86
N LEU A 64 -3.82 -18.14 -1.75
CA LEU A 64 -3.89 -17.17 -0.66
C LEU A 64 -5.12 -16.28 -0.82
N PRO A 65 -5.74 -15.85 0.30
CA PRO A 65 -6.84 -14.90 0.24
C PRO A 65 -6.36 -13.53 -0.24
N GLU A 66 -7.18 -12.86 -1.03
CA GLU A 66 -6.97 -11.49 -1.46
C GLU A 66 -7.71 -10.52 -0.55
N ASN A 67 -7.15 -9.32 -0.35
CA ASN A 67 -7.84 -8.30 0.45
C ASN A 67 -9.13 -7.85 -0.26
N PHE A 68 -9.06 -7.47 -1.53
CA PHE A 68 -10.22 -7.00 -2.29
C PHE A 68 -10.31 -7.73 -3.64
N PRO A 69 -10.90 -8.94 -3.67
CA PRO A 69 -11.03 -9.72 -4.90
C PRO A 69 -11.72 -8.90 -6.01
N CYS A 70 -11.15 -8.94 -7.21
CA CYS A 70 -11.58 -8.18 -8.40
C CYS A 70 -11.46 -6.64 -8.31
N ASP A 71 -11.12 -6.10 -7.13
CA ASP A 71 -11.12 -4.66 -6.84
C ASP A 71 -9.72 -4.10 -6.59
N SER A 72 -8.69 -4.94 -6.49
CA SER A 72 -7.32 -4.49 -6.24
C SER A 72 -6.24 -5.46 -6.70
N ILE A 73 -5.24 -4.92 -7.40
CA ILE A 73 -4.02 -5.63 -7.77
C ILE A 73 -2.97 -5.74 -6.64
N PHE A 74 -3.11 -4.96 -5.58
CA PHE A 74 -2.14 -4.93 -4.47
C PHE A 74 -2.32 -6.11 -3.51
N SER A 75 -1.22 -6.79 -3.17
CA SER A 75 -1.25 -7.92 -2.22
C SER A 75 -1.36 -7.52 -0.75
N ALA A 76 -1.08 -6.27 -0.40
CA ALA A 76 -1.15 -5.77 0.98
C ALA A 76 -1.94 -4.47 1.07
N ALA A 77 -2.58 -4.27 2.23
CA ALA A 77 -3.29 -3.06 2.58
C ALA A 77 -3.02 -2.71 4.05
N THR A 78 -2.88 -1.42 4.36
CA THR A 78 -2.72 -0.92 5.73
C THR A 78 -3.69 0.21 6.01
N PHE A 79 -4.35 0.12 7.17
CA PHE A 79 -5.20 1.15 7.74
C PHE A 79 -4.44 1.83 8.88
N ASN A 80 -3.98 3.05 8.66
CA ASN A 80 -3.29 3.81 9.69
C ASN A 80 -4.32 4.49 10.60
N PHE A 81 -4.44 3.99 11.83
CA PHE A 81 -5.34 4.49 12.86
C PHE A 81 -4.66 5.45 13.84
N GLY A 82 -5.44 5.99 14.79
CA GLY A 82 -4.94 6.83 15.88
C GLY A 82 -5.27 8.32 15.74
N GLY A 83 -5.89 8.74 14.64
CA GLY A 83 -6.42 10.11 14.46
C GLY A 83 -5.39 11.23 14.33
N LYS A 84 -4.11 10.94 14.62
CA LYS A 84 -2.96 11.83 14.45
C LYS A 84 -1.90 11.15 13.60
N VAL A 85 -2.33 10.53 12.50
CA VAL A 85 -1.42 9.77 11.64
C VAL A 85 -0.49 10.74 10.92
N TRP A 86 0.76 10.71 11.34
CA TRP A 86 1.86 11.29 10.60
C TRP A 86 3.10 10.39 10.58
N THR A 87 4.07 10.68 9.71
CA THR A 87 5.28 9.87 9.53
C THR A 87 6.55 10.71 9.55
N PHE A 88 7.58 10.18 10.20
CA PHE A 88 8.93 10.69 10.02
C PHE A 88 9.47 10.32 8.62
N LYS A 89 10.52 11.01 8.17
CA LYS A 89 11.17 10.76 6.88
C LYS A 89 11.61 9.30 6.73
N HIS A 90 11.06 8.60 5.73
CA HIS A 90 11.35 7.19 5.48
C HIS A 90 11.16 6.79 4.00
N ARG A 91 11.50 5.54 3.71
CA ARG A 91 11.16 4.82 2.47
C ARG A 91 10.55 3.48 2.85
N ASP A 92 9.62 2.99 2.04
CA ASP A 92 9.12 1.63 2.18
C ASP A 92 10.04 0.67 1.43
N PHE A 93 11.28 0.52 1.89
CA PHE A 93 12.34 -0.20 1.18
C PHE A 93 12.04 -1.69 0.95
N LEU A 94 11.02 -2.25 1.61
CA LEU A 94 10.54 -3.61 1.39
C LEU A 94 9.54 -3.74 0.24
N ASN A 95 8.98 -2.63 -0.27
CA ASN A 95 8.13 -2.63 -1.45
C ASN A 95 8.96 -2.82 -2.72
N TRP A 96 8.31 -3.28 -3.79
CA TRP A 96 8.99 -3.43 -5.07
C TRP A 96 9.48 -2.07 -5.58
N ALA A 97 10.74 -1.99 -6.03
CA ALA A 97 11.39 -0.72 -6.39
C ALA A 97 10.68 0.02 -7.54
N PHE A 98 10.18 -0.72 -8.53
CA PHE A 98 9.37 -0.18 -9.63
C PHE A 98 7.90 -0.02 -9.25
N GLY A 99 7.48 -0.64 -8.15
CA GLY A 99 6.12 -0.70 -7.68
C GLY A 99 5.60 0.64 -7.17
N TRP A 100 4.29 0.78 -7.23
CA TRP A 100 3.57 1.94 -6.75
C TRP A 100 2.87 1.58 -5.43
N CYS A 101 2.79 2.55 -4.54
CA CYS A 101 2.00 2.51 -3.31
C CYS A 101 0.88 3.53 -3.47
N ALA A 102 -0.34 3.11 -3.20
CA ALA A 102 -1.52 3.96 -3.22
C ALA A 102 -1.85 4.41 -1.80
N ILE A 103 -2.08 5.70 -1.60
CA ILE A 103 -2.36 6.29 -0.29
C ILE A 103 -3.59 7.17 -0.44
N THR A 104 -4.63 6.93 0.37
CA THR A 104 -5.81 7.79 0.49
C THR A 104 -5.82 8.46 1.87
N ALA A 105 -5.87 9.78 1.91
CA ALA A 105 -5.99 10.54 3.15
C ALA A 105 -7.44 10.55 3.65
N LEU A 106 -7.63 10.31 4.95
CA LEU A 106 -8.94 10.21 5.58
C LEU A 106 -9.01 11.11 6.83
N GLY A 107 -10.21 11.54 7.21
CA GLY A 107 -10.43 12.35 8.41
C GLY A 107 -10.92 13.78 8.14
N ARG A 108 -10.89 14.61 9.18
CA ARG A 108 -11.31 16.01 9.19
C ARG A 108 -10.14 16.86 9.64
N PHE A 109 -9.45 17.48 8.69
CA PHE A 109 -8.27 18.29 8.95
C PHE A 109 -8.14 19.40 7.90
N ASP A 110 -7.47 20.48 8.26
CA ASP A 110 -7.08 21.51 7.30
C ASP A 110 -5.75 21.11 6.65
N HIS A 111 -5.84 20.67 5.40
CA HIS A 111 -4.71 20.16 4.62
C HIS A 111 -3.73 21.24 4.18
N THR A 112 -4.10 22.52 4.27
CA THR A 112 -3.21 23.66 4.01
C THR A 112 -2.40 24.04 5.25
N ARG A 113 -2.89 23.65 6.44
CA ARG A 113 -2.25 23.88 7.74
C ARG A 113 -1.39 22.71 8.21
N SER A 114 -1.85 21.47 8.02
CA SER A 114 -1.15 20.27 8.52
C SER A 114 -1.43 19.02 7.68
N GLY A 115 -0.60 17.98 7.83
CA GLY A 115 -0.75 16.72 7.10
C GLY A 115 -0.33 16.74 5.65
N GLN A 116 0.43 17.77 5.22
CA GLN A 116 1.02 17.83 3.88
C GLN A 116 1.94 16.64 3.64
N LEU A 117 1.95 16.11 2.42
CA LEU A 117 2.87 15.09 1.98
C LEU A 117 4.15 15.74 1.44
N ILE A 118 5.30 15.23 1.85
CA ILE A 118 6.61 15.69 1.39
C ILE A 118 7.26 14.58 0.57
N LEU A 119 7.64 14.88 -0.67
CA LEU A 119 8.41 14.00 -1.55
C LEU A 119 9.81 14.60 -1.73
N TRP A 120 10.77 14.06 -0.98
CA TRP A 120 12.04 14.74 -0.71
C TRP A 120 12.94 14.85 -1.95
N GLU A 121 13.11 13.78 -2.72
CA GLU A 121 13.91 13.80 -3.95
C GLU A 121 13.29 14.69 -5.03
N LEU A 122 11.96 14.83 -5.03
CA LEU A 122 11.24 15.69 -5.96
C LEU A 122 11.21 17.16 -5.51
N LYS A 123 11.63 17.46 -4.27
CA LYS A 123 11.52 18.78 -3.64
C LYS A 123 10.08 19.32 -3.67
N LEU A 124 9.09 18.44 -3.49
CA LEU A 124 7.68 18.79 -3.50
C LEU A 124 7.08 18.70 -2.09
N VAL A 125 6.28 19.71 -1.77
CA VAL A 125 5.34 19.69 -0.64
C VAL A 125 3.94 19.78 -1.25
N ILE A 126 3.11 18.80 -0.92
CA ILE A 126 1.79 18.62 -1.51
C ILE A 126 0.76 18.76 -0.39
N ASP A 127 -0.10 19.75 -0.50
CA ASP A 127 -1.34 19.81 0.28
C ASP A 127 -2.19 18.59 -0.08
N PHE A 128 -2.40 17.71 0.91
CA PHE A 128 -2.97 16.39 0.69
C PHE A 128 -4.34 16.27 1.38
N PRO A 129 -5.44 16.70 0.72
CA PRO A 129 -6.76 16.84 1.33
C PRO A 129 -7.42 15.50 1.70
N HIS A 130 -8.40 15.58 2.58
CA HIS A 130 -9.32 14.46 2.84
C HIS A 130 -9.92 13.90 1.54
N ALA A 131 -10.05 12.58 1.47
CA ALA A 131 -10.61 11.81 0.36
C ALA A 131 -9.82 11.92 -0.96
N SER A 132 -8.62 12.49 -0.92
CA SER A 132 -7.70 12.44 -2.06
C SER A 132 -6.79 11.22 -1.98
N THR A 133 -6.39 10.75 -3.16
CA THR A 133 -5.51 9.59 -3.33
C THR A 133 -4.28 10.02 -4.10
N ILE A 134 -3.12 9.54 -3.68
CA ILE A 134 -1.86 9.68 -4.40
C ILE A 134 -1.21 8.32 -4.62
N LEU A 135 -0.60 8.16 -5.78
CA LEU A 135 0.24 7.01 -6.11
C LEU A 135 1.70 7.46 -6.12
N ILE A 136 2.55 6.79 -5.33
CA ILE A 136 3.97 7.12 -5.25
C ILE A 136 4.84 5.86 -5.35
N ARG A 137 6.06 6.01 -5.85
CA ARG A 137 7.08 4.95 -5.78
C ARG A 137 7.73 4.95 -4.40
N SER A 138 7.02 4.43 -3.40
CA SER A 138 7.39 4.60 -1.98
C SER A 138 8.67 3.88 -1.57
N ALA A 139 9.12 2.89 -2.36
CA ALA A 139 10.40 2.21 -2.16
C ALA A 139 11.62 3.07 -2.52
N VAL A 140 11.49 3.99 -3.49
CA VAL A 140 12.62 4.76 -4.04
C VAL A 140 12.55 6.25 -3.71
N ILE A 141 11.35 6.80 -3.51
CA ILE A 141 11.15 8.20 -3.11
C ILE A 141 11.03 8.24 -1.58
N THR A 142 11.96 8.95 -0.94
CA THR A 142 11.85 9.27 0.46
C THR A 142 10.66 10.20 0.65
N HIS A 143 9.81 9.84 1.60
CA HIS A 143 8.59 10.59 1.87
C HIS A 143 8.29 10.67 3.36
N SER A 144 7.46 11.64 3.70
CA SER A 144 6.92 11.88 5.04
C SER A 144 5.66 12.70 4.92
N ASN A 145 4.92 12.86 5.99
CA ASN A 145 3.90 13.89 6.07
C ASN A 145 4.08 14.73 7.35
N THR A 146 3.62 15.97 7.31
CA THR A 146 3.79 16.89 8.44
C THR A 146 2.93 16.48 9.63
N PRO A 147 3.35 16.78 10.87
CA PRO A 147 2.54 16.54 12.06
C PRO A 147 1.15 17.17 11.94
N ILE A 148 0.14 16.47 12.47
CA ILE A 148 -1.26 16.89 12.43
C ILE A 148 -1.55 17.89 13.54
N HIS A 149 -2.29 18.96 13.21
CA HIS A 149 -2.68 19.97 14.18
C HIS A 149 -3.42 19.33 15.38
N PRO A 150 -3.26 19.82 16.63
CA PRO A 150 -3.92 19.25 17.81
C PRO A 150 -5.45 19.13 17.74
N ASP A 151 -6.11 19.98 16.98
CA ASP A 151 -7.58 19.94 16.79
C ASP A 151 -8.04 19.11 15.58
N ASP A 152 -7.11 18.68 14.73
CA ASP A 152 -7.42 17.99 13.46
C ASP A 152 -7.41 16.47 13.60
N PHE A 153 -8.22 15.76 12.83
CA PHE A 153 -8.25 14.30 12.83
C PHE A 153 -7.83 13.77 11.47
N ARG A 154 -6.74 13.01 11.41
CA ARG A 154 -6.26 12.38 10.17
C ARG A 154 -5.92 10.91 10.38
N THR A 155 -6.41 10.09 9.45
CA THR A 155 -6.06 8.68 9.25
C THR A 155 -5.71 8.47 7.77
N SER A 156 -5.30 7.25 7.39
CA SER A 156 -5.10 6.94 5.97
C SER A 156 -5.34 5.48 5.66
N PHE A 157 -5.72 5.21 4.42
CA PHE A 157 -5.78 3.88 3.84
C PHE A 157 -4.70 3.73 2.77
N THR A 158 -3.93 2.65 2.80
CA THR A 158 -2.80 2.44 1.90
C THR A 158 -2.81 1.05 1.30
N GLN A 159 -2.36 0.91 0.07
CA GLN A 159 -2.18 -0.36 -0.61
C GLN A 159 -0.82 -0.44 -1.31
N TYR A 160 -0.16 -1.58 -1.18
CA TYR A 160 1.20 -1.78 -1.67
C TYR A 160 1.48 -3.27 -1.89
N THR A 161 2.64 -3.60 -2.45
CA THR A 161 3.08 -4.99 -2.60
C THR A 161 4.58 -5.09 -2.34
N ALA A 162 4.95 -6.08 -1.52
CA ALA A 162 6.32 -6.29 -1.12
C ALA A 162 7.17 -6.81 -2.29
N GLY A 163 8.37 -6.25 -2.46
CA GLY A 163 9.32 -6.64 -3.50
C GLY A 163 9.68 -8.14 -3.50
N PRO A 164 9.88 -8.78 -2.33
CA PRO A 164 10.14 -10.23 -2.28
C PRO A 164 9.06 -11.11 -2.90
N ILE A 165 7.81 -10.65 -3.03
CA ILE A 165 6.74 -11.40 -3.72
C ILE A 165 7.04 -11.48 -5.23
N PHE A 166 7.47 -10.36 -5.82
CA PHE A 166 7.89 -10.32 -7.23
C PHE A 166 9.12 -11.20 -7.47
N GLN A 167 10.12 -11.10 -6.59
CA GLN A 167 11.33 -11.92 -6.66
C GLN A 167 11.02 -13.41 -6.61
N TRP A 168 10.14 -13.84 -5.70
CA TRP A 168 9.73 -15.23 -5.58
C TRP A 168 9.06 -15.76 -6.87
N VAL A 169 8.22 -14.95 -7.53
CA VAL A 169 7.61 -15.30 -8.82
C VAL A 169 8.68 -15.37 -9.92
N GLN A 170 9.57 -14.38 -10.00
CA GLN A 170 10.67 -14.34 -10.97
C GLN A 170 11.62 -15.54 -10.82
N ASN A 171 11.82 -16.02 -9.59
CA ASN A 171 12.59 -17.22 -9.27
C ASN A 171 11.80 -18.53 -9.51
N GLY A 172 10.75 -18.50 -10.32
CA GLY A 172 9.97 -19.69 -10.64
C GLY A 172 9.21 -20.28 -9.45
N CYS A 173 8.74 -19.41 -8.53
CA CYS A 173 8.04 -19.78 -7.30
C CYS A 173 8.94 -20.48 -6.27
N ARG A 174 10.18 -20.01 -6.11
CA ARG A 174 11.22 -20.57 -5.22
C ARG A 174 11.97 -19.48 -4.47
N THR A 175 12.63 -19.84 -3.38
CA THR A 175 13.59 -18.93 -2.72
C THR A 175 14.82 -18.74 -3.60
N GLU A 176 15.60 -17.67 -3.36
CA GLU A 176 16.88 -17.44 -4.04
C GLU A 176 17.82 -18.66 -3.95
N ASP A 177 17.96 -19.25 -2.75
CA ASP A 177 18.81 -20.43 -2.55
C ASP A 177 18.34 -21.70 -3.31
N GLN A 178 17.12 -21.67 -3.87
CA GLN A 178 16.49 -22.80 -4.58
C GLN A 178 16.40 -22.57 -6.11
N PHE A 179 16.72 -21.36 -6.58
CA PHE A 179 16.68 -20.98 -7.99
C PHE A 179 17.98 -21.40 -8.69
#